data_AF-G5SWD5-F1
#
_entry.id   AF-G5SWD5-F1
#
_cell.length_a   1.000
_cell.length_b   1.000
_cell.length_c   1.000
_cell.angle_alpha   90.00
_cell.angle_beta   90.00
_cell.angle_gamma   90.00
#
_symmetry.space_group_name_H-M   'P 1'
#
loop_
_entity.id
_entity.type
_entity.pdbx_description
1 polymer ?
#
loop_
_entity_poly.entity_id
_entity_poly.type
_entity_poly.pdbx_seq_one_letter_code
_entity_poly.pdbx_strand_id
1 'polypeptide(L)'
;MRSTFSSIFYLKRQVVRKDGTVPVMGRITIDGTQTQFSCKMTIDPKIWDTKTGRAIGRSAVALETNRMLDKIRVKINSHYQEIFDRDNYVTAEKVKNAFLGLEHRQHTLMKVFEQYNEDYEKLVNAGMKSPKSLNKYQVVYKHLKEFLYQRYHVNDIALKELTPAFITDFDMFLRADKHCCNNTVWIYTCPLRTMVSIAINNEWLTRDPFRDYEIKKEETKRGFLSRDEIQLLLNGKLKNAKQELYRDMFLFCSFTFVALTNVCLIINKLQTNNRSIGNGLETTCLHHFA
;
A
#
# COMPACT_ATOMS: atom_id res chain seq x y z
N MET A 1 5.64 -27.02 -23.51
CA MET A 1 6.35 -26.04 -24.38
C MET A 1 7.74 -25.86 -23.78
N ARG A 2 8.83 -26.23 -24.47
CA ARG A 2 10.19 -26.11 -23.89
C ARG A 2 10.65 -24.65 -24.05
N SER A 3 10.60 -23.89 -22.97
CA SER A 3 11.20 -22.55 -22.92
C SER A 3 12.71 -22.66 -23.12
N THR A 4 13.27 -21.82 -23.98
CA THR A 4 14.71 -21.83 -24.32
C THR A 4 15.48 -20.93 -23.34
N PHE A 5 15.92 -21.52 -22.22
CA PHE A 5 16.71 -20.82 -21.21
C PHE A 5 18.22 -21.00 -21.47
N SER A 6 18.97 -19.90 -21.48
CA SER A 6 20.44 -19.93 -21.47
C SER A 6 21.04 -18.78 -20.66
N SER A 7 22.16 -19.06 -19.99
CA SER A 7 22.98 -18.07 -19.30
C SER A 7 24.41 -18.13 -19.82
N ILE A 8 24.95 -17.00 -20.27
CA ILE A 8 26.34 -16.90 -20.79
C ILE A 8 27.10 -15.78 -20.10
N PHE A 9 28.43 -15.89 -20.10
CA PHE A 9 29.34 -14.87 -19.57
C PHE A 9 30.25 -14.34 -20.68
N TYR A 10 30.51 -13.04 -20.68
CA TYR A 10 31.34 -12.38 -21.70
C TYR A 10 32.00 -11.12 -21.14
N LEU A 11 33.02 -10.64 -21.84
CA LEU A 11 33.73 -9.41 -21.47
C LEU A 11 33.10 -8.18 -22.12
N LYS A 12 32.88 -7.11 -21.34
CA LYS A 12 32.51 -5.80 -21.88
C LYS A 12 33.76 -5.05 -22.35
N ARG A 13 34.37 -5.52 -23.45
CA ARG A 13 35.67 -5.03 -23.97
C ARG A 13 35.74 -3.53 -24.24
N GLN A 14 34.60 -2.87 -24.46
CA GLN A 14 34.51 -1.41 -24.62
C GLN A 14 34.77 -0.63 -23.32
N VAL A 15 34.82 -1.30 -22.17
CA VAL A 15 35.06 -0.69 -20.85
C VAL A 15 36.33 -1.30 -20.28
N VAL A 16 37.47 -0.73 -20.62
CA VAL A 16 38.78 -1.13 -20.07
C VAL A 16 39.09 -0.26 -18.86
N ARG A 17 39.45 -0.88 -17.74
CA ARG A 17 39.88 -0.15 -16.54
C ARG A 17 41.32 0.35 -16.70
N LYS A 18 41.70 1.31 -15.85
CA LYS A 18 43.07 1.87 -15.83
C LYS A 18 44.15 0.81 -15.60
N ASP A 19 43.81 -0.30 -14.94
CA ASP A 19 44.68 -1.46 -14.69
C ASP A 19 44.75 -2.45 -15.87
N GLY A 20 44.10 -2.16 -17.00
CA GLY A 20 44.06 -3.01 -18.19
C GLY A 20 43.05 -4.16 -18.11
N THR A 21 42.34 -4.34 -17.01
CA THR A 21 41.33 -5.38 -16.85
C THR A 21 39.97 -4.96 -17.42
N VAL A 22 39.15 -5.94 -17.79
CA VAL A 22 37.83 -5.72 -18.39
C VAL A 22 36.73 -6.36 -17.53
N PRO A 23 35.58 -5.69 -17.31
CA PRO A 23 34.45 -6.27 -16.60
C PRO A 23 33.87 -7.51 -17.26
N VAL A 24 33.60 -8.51 -16.42
CA VAL A 24 32.84 -9.71 -16.78
C VAL A 24 31.35 -9.42 -16.60
N MET A 25 30.59 -9.67 -17.67
CA MET A 25 29.14 -9.51 -17.73
C MET A 25 28.48 -10.87 -17.89
N GLY A 26 27.28 -11.00 -17.34
CA GLY A 26 26.39 -12.13 -17.59
C GLY A 26 25.22 -11.70 -18.47
N ARG A 27 24.71 -12.64 -19.26
CA ARG A 27 23.50 -12.48 -20.07
C ARG A 27 22.58 -13.67 -19.84
N ILE A 28 21.31 -13.37 -19.62
CA ILE A 28 20.22 -14.36 -19.52
C ILE A 28 19.36 -14.20 -20.78
N THR A 29 19.09 -15.32 -21.45
CA THR A 29 18.20 -15.38 -22.62
C THR A 29 17.07 -16.36 -22.32
N ILE A 30 15.83 -15.92 -22.52
CA ILE A 30 14.62 -16.75 -22.37
C ILE A 30 13.69 -16.43 -23.52
N ASP A 31 13.37 -17.43 -24.34
CA ASP A 31 12.41 -17.33 -25.46
C ASP A 31 12.67 -16.13 -26.38
N GLY A 32 13.95 -15.93 -26.72
CA GLY A 32 14.41 -14.84 -27.60
C GLY A 32 14.63 -13.50 -26.89
N THR A 33 14.09 -13.29 -25.69
CA THR A 33 14.33 -12.08 -24.89
C THR A 33 15.65 -12.16 -24.11
N GLN A 34 16.43 -11.08 -24.07
CA GLN A 34 17.76 -11.05 -23.44
C GLN A 34 17.86 -9.92 -22.43
N THR A 35 18.49 -10.20 -21.28
CA THR A 35 18.88 -9.18 -20.32
C THR A 35 20.32 -9.38 -19.84
N GLN A 36 20.98 -8.30 -19.44
CA GLN A 36 22.39 -8.29 -19.05
C GLN A 36 22.55 -7.82 -17.60
N PHE A 37 23.58 -8.34 -16.92
CA PHE A 37 23.95 -7.94 -15.56
C PHE A 37 25.46 -7.99 -15.37
N SER A 38 25.98 -7.22 -14.41
CA SER A 38 27.41 -7.27 -14.07
C SER A 38 27.69 -8.39 -13.10
N CYS A 39 28.76 -9.17 -13.34
CA CYS A 39 29.23 -10.19 -12.39
C CYS A 39 30.04 -9.57 -11.23
N LYS A 40 30.26 -8.25 -11.24
CA LYS A 40 31.10 -7.51 -10.27
C LYS A 40 32.56 -7.99 -10.22
N MET A 41 33.06 -8.53 -11.33
CA MET A 41 34.44 -9.01 -11.48
C MET A 41 35.08 -8.39 -12.71
N THR A 42 36.40 -8.27 -12.70
CA THR A 42 37.20 -7.91 -13.88
C THR A 42 38.29 -8.95 -14.11
N ILE A 43 38.71 -9.08 -15.37
CA ILE A 43 39.76 -10.02 -15.75
C ILE A 43 40.59 -9.46 -16.91
N ASP A 44 41.86 -9.88 -16.99
CA ASP A 44 42.69 -9.62 -18.16
C ASP A 44 42.08 -10.33 -19.40
N PRO A 45 41.76 -9.60 -20.48
CA PRO A 45 41.24 -10.20 -21.71
C PRO A 45 42.09 -11.30 -22.33
N LYS A 46 43.40 -11.35 -22.05
CA LYS A 46 44.33 -12.37 -22.56
C LYS A 46 44.08 -13.75 -21.97
N ILE A 47 43.56 -13.80 -20.75
CA ILE A 47 43.27 -15.06 -20.04
C ILE A 47 41.78 -15.43 -20.09
N TRP A 48 41.04 -14.89 -21.06
CA TRP A 48 39.61 -15.18 -21.24
C TRP A 48 39.35 -15.91 -22.55
N ASP A 49 38.64 -17.04 -22.47
CA ASP A 49 38.12 -17.74 -23.64
C ASP A 49 36.70 -17.24 -23.97
N THR A 50 36.57 -16.64 -25.15
CA THR A 50 35.30 -16.11 -25.66
C THR A 50 34.31 -17.19 -26.07
N LYS A 51 34.77 -18.41 -26.43
CA LYS A 51 33.89 -19.51 -26.83
C LYS A 51 33.21 -20.14 -25.62
N THR A 52 33.99 -20.43 -24.57
CA THR A 52 33.45 -21.06 -23.36
C THR A 52 32.90 -20.06 -22.36
N GLY A 53 33.27 -18.77 -22.46
CA GLY A 53 32.89 -17.74 -21.50
C GLY A 53 33.55 -17.98 -20.13
N ARG A 54 34.80 -18.43 -20.13
CA ARG A 54 35.57 -18.80 -18.93
C ARG A 54 36.99 -18.26 -18.99
N ALA A 55 37.62 -18.18 -17.82
CA ALA A 55 39.05 -17.88 -17.73
C ALA A 55 39.87 -19.14 -18.10
N ILE A 56 40.94 -18.94 -18.87
CA ILE A 56 41.91 -19.99 -19.25
C ILE A 56 43.14 -19.98 -18.33
N GLY A 57 43.77 -21.14 -18.20
CA GLY A 57 44.97 -21.34 -17.39
C GLY A 57 44.69 -21.82 -15.96
N ARG A 58 45.77 -21.95 -15.17
CA ARG A 58 45.75 -22.46 -13.78
C ARG A 58 46.13 -21.40 -12.75
N SER A 59 46.14 -20.12 -13.13
CA SER A 59 46.41 -19.04 -12.19
C SER A 59 45.33 -18.97 -11.11
N ALA A 60 45.68 -18.51 -9.91
CA ALA A 60 44.71 -18.33 -8.82
C ALA A 60 43.52 -17.45 -9.26
N VAL A 61 43.78 -16.40 -10.05
CA VAL A 61 42.77 -15.49 -10.60
C VAL A 61 41.82 -16.22 -11.56
N ALA A 62 42.34 -17.07 -12.45
CA ALA A 62 41.51 -17.82 -13.40
C ALA A 62 40.63 -18.86 -12.68
N LEU A 63 41.19 -19.58 -11.69
CA LEU A 63 40.46 -20.56 -10.89
C LEU A 63 39.35 -19.89 -10.06
N GLU A 64 39.64 -18.77 -9.39
CA GLU A 64 38.66 -18.07 -8.57
C GLU A 64 37.56 -17.42 -9.42
N THR A 65 37.92 -16.86 -10.58
CA THR A 65 36.94 -16.32 -11.53
C THR A 65 35.96 -17.41 -11.97
N ASN A 66 36.47 -18.55 -12.41
CA ASN A 66 35.64 -19.67 -12.85
C ASN A 66 34.74 -20.19 -11.73
N ARG A 67 35.25 -20.35 -10.51
CA ARG A 67 34.45 -20.74 -9.33
C ARG A 67 33.30 -19.78 -9.06
N MET A 68 33.56 -18.48 -9.15
CA MET A 68 32.51 -17.46 -8.92
C MET A 68 31.47 -17.46 -10.05
N LEU A 69 31.89 -17.62 -11.31
CA LEU A 69 30.97 -17.76 -12.44
C LEU A 69 30.08 -19.00 -12.30
N ASP A 70 30.64 -20.12 -11.83
CA ASP A 70 29.87 -21.34 -11.57
C ASP A 70 28.83 -21.13 -10.46
N LYS A 71 29.20 -20.45 -9.36
CA LYS A 71 28.24 -20.05 -8.30
C LYS A 71 27.12 -19.17 -8.84
N ILE A 72 27.44 -18.20 -9.69
CA ILE A 72 26.45 -17.31 -10.32
C ILE A 72 25.50 -18.12 -11.19
N ARG A 73 26.03 -19.03 -12.03
CA ARG A 73 25.21 -19.87 -12.91
C ARG A 73 24.25 -20.77 -12.12
N VAL A 74 24.72 -21.39 -11.03
CA VAL A 74 23.87 -22.20 -10.15
C VAL A 74 22.72 -21.37 -9.57
N LYS A 75 23.00 -20.16 -9.06
CA LYS A 75 21.95 -19.28 -8.51
C LYS A 75 20.92 -18.85 -9.55
N ILE A 76 21.36 -18.47 -10.75
CA ILE A 76 20.45 -18.07 -11.84
C ILE A 76 19.55 -19.26 -12.23
N ASN A 77 20.11 -20.46 -12.31
CA ASN A 77 19.34 -21.66 -12.62
C ASN A 77 18.30 -21.96 -11.52
N SER A 78 18.65 -21.80 -10.24
CA SER A 78 17.70 -21.95 -9.11
C SER A 78 16.52 -21.01 -9.25
N HIS A 79 16.78 -19.71 -9.44
CA HIS A 79 15.71 -18.72 -9.60
C HIS A 79 14.86 -18.96 -10.85
N TYR A 80 15.46 -19.42 -11.96
CA TYR A 80 14.68 -19.80 -13.13
C TYR A 80 13.70 -20.94 -12.81
N GLN A 81 14.15 -22.00 -12.13
CA GLN A 81 13.29 -23.11 -11.75
C GLN A 81 12.20 -22.68 -10.77
N GLU A 82 12.55 -21.94 -9.71
CA GLU A 82 11.59 -21.39 -8.73
C GLU A 82 10.47 -20.56 -9.40
N ILE A 83 10.83 -19.68 -10.34
CA ILE A 83 9.84 -18.85 -11.05
C ILE A 83 9.03 -19.68 -12.05
N PHE A 84 9.66 -20.65 -12.71
CA PHE A 84 8.98 -21.54 -13.65
C PHE A 84 7.90 -22.37 -12.94
N ASP A 85 8.25 -22.93 -11.79
CA ASP A 85 7.35 -23.75 -10.97
C ASP A 85 6.19 -22.94 -10.38
N ARG A 86 6.44 -21.66 -10.04
CA ARG A 86 5.43 -20.75 -9.45
C ARG A 86 4.49 -20.12 -10.49
N ASP A 87 5.05 -19.50 -11.53
CA ASP A 87 4.29 -18.58 -12.41
C ASP A 87 3.91 -19.22 -13.76
N ASN A 88 4.39 -20.44 -14.06
CA ASN A 88 4.23 -21.15 -15.34
C ASN A 88 4.73 -20.37 -16.59
N TYR A 89 5.27 -19.16 -16.40
CA TYR A 89 5.83 -18.27 -17.41
C TYR A 89 7.00 -17.47 -16.82
N VAL A 90 8.14 -17.51 -17.51
CA VAL A 90 9.40 -16.90 -17.06
C VAL A 90 9.91 -15.92 -18.12
N THR A 91 10.40 -14.76 -17.67
CA THR A 91 11.10 -13.81 -18.53
C THR A 91 12.54 -13.63 -18.09
N ALA A 92 13.41 -13.24 -19.02
CA ALA A 92 14.81 -12.96 -18.72
C ALA A 92 14.94 -11.88 -17.62
N GLU A 93 14.07 -10.86 -17.64
CA GLU A 93 14.07 -9.78 -16.65
C GLU A 93 13.59 -10.25 -15.27
N LYS A 94 12.58 -11.13 -15.18
CA LYS A 94 12.15 -11.74 -13.91
C LYS A 94 13.30 -12.47 -13.23
N VAL A 95 14.00 -13.34 -13.98
CA VAL A 95 15.13 -14.11 -13.44
C VAL A 95 16.28 -13.20 -13.01
N LYS A 96 16.60 -12.17 -13.79
CA LYS A 96 17.61 -11.16 -13.41
C LYS A 96 17.20 -10.41 -12.15
N ASN A 97 15.94 -10.00 -12.04
CA ASN A 97 15.43 -9.29 -10.87
C ASN A 97 15.48 -10.17 -9.62
N ALA A 98 15.09 -11.44 -9.72
CA ALA A 98 15.24 -12.41 -8.63
C ALA A 98 16.72 -12.58 -8.22
N PHE A 99 17.61 -12.82 -9.20
CA PHE A 99 19.05 -12.98 -8.96
C PHE A 99 19.71 -11.75 -8.32
N LEU A 100 19.31 -10.54 -8.72
CA LEU A 100 19.82 -9.30 -8.14
C LEU A 100 19.14 -8.94 -6.80
N GLY A 101 18.18 -9.73 -6.34
CA GLY A 101 17.41 -9.47 -5.12
C GLY A 101 16.43 -8.30 -5.26
N LEU A 102 16.07 -7.92 -6.49
CA LEU A 102 15.14 -6.84 -6.79
C LEU A 102 13.67 -7.27 -6.66
N GLU A 103 13.35 -8.56 -6.78
CA GLU A 103 11.99 -9.06 -6.48
C GLU A 103 11.59 -8.80 -5.02
N HIS A 104 12.52 -9.00 -4.08
CA HIS A 104 12.25 -8.79 -2.66
C HIS A 104 12.10 -7.32 -2.27
N ARG A 105 12.57 -6.38 -3.11
CA ARG A 105 12.38 -4.94 -2.88
C ARG A 105 10.96 -4.46 -3.18
N GLN A 106 10.14 -5.26 -3.87
CA GLN A 106 8.78 -4.86 -4.23
C GLN A 106 7.71 -5.33 -3.22
N HIS A 107 8.05 -6.29 -2.36
CA HIS A 107 7.13 -6.88 -1.39
C HIS A 107 7.31 -6.29 0.00
N THR A 108 7.22 -4.97 0.08
CA THR A 108 7.27 -4.23 1.33
C THR A 108 5.88 -3.71 1.71
N LEU A 109 5.64 -3.55 3.01
CA LEU A 109 4.33 -3.17 3.51
C LEU A 109 3.89 -1.79 2.98
N MET A 110 4.79 -0.80 2.97
CA MET A 110 4.44 0.54 2.51
C MET A 110 4.15 0.57 1.03
N LYS A 111 4.84 -0.24 0.22
CA LYS A 111 4.59 -0.31 -1.23
C LYS A 111 3.24 -0.94 -1.56
N VAL A 112 2.86 -2.00 -0.87
CA VAL A 112 1.51 -2.60 -1.01
C VAL A 112 0.43 -1.59 -0.64
N PHE A 113 0.64 -0.86 0.44
CA PHE A 113 -0.33 0.13 0.91
C PHE A 113 -0.44 1.32 -0.05
N GLU A 114 0.69 1.82 -0.57
CA GLU A 114 0.71 2.88 -1.58
C GLU A 114 -0.09 2.49 -2.83
N GLN A 115 0.19 1.31 -3.40
CA GLN A 115 -0.53 0.80 -4.57
C GLN A 115 -2.03 0.66 -4.29
N TYR A 116 -2.41 0.15 -3.12
CA TYR A 116 -3.81 0.03 -2.74
C TYR A 116 -4.51 1.39 -2.67
N ASN A 117 -3.84 2.41 -2.12
CA ASN A 117 -4.40 3.76 -2.03
C ASN A 117 -4.61 4.37 -3.42
N GLU A 118 -3.64 4.23 -4.33
CA GLU A 118 -3.74 4.72 -5.71
C GLU A 118 -4.91 4.07 -6.45
N ASP A 119 -5.09 2.75 -6.32
CA ASP A 119 -6.20 2.05 -6.97
C ASP A 119 -7.54 2.38 -6.33
N TYR A 120 -7.59 2.54 -5.00
CA TYR A 120 -8.79 2.99 -4.31
C TYR A 120 -9.19 4.41 -4.73
N GLU A 121 -8.23 5.31 -4.94
CA GLU A 121 -8.48 6.67 -5.43
C GLU A 121 -9.09 6.67 -6.83
N LYS A 122 -8.60 5.83 -7.75
CA LYS A 122 -9.23 5.64 -9.07
C LYS A 122 -10.70 5.20 -8.94
N LEU A 123 -10.99 4.27 -8.02
CA LEU A 123 -12.36 3.81 -7.77
C LEU A 123 -13.25 4.89 -7.15
N VAL A 124 -12.70 5.78 -6.32
CA VAL A 124 -13.43 6.95 -5.79
C VAL A 124 -13.75 7.93 -6.92
N ASN A 125 -12.78 8.22 -7.79
CA ASN A 125 -12.97 9.12 -8.94
C ASN A 125 -13.99 8.57 -9.94
N ALA A 126 -14.08 7.24 -10.07
CA ALA A 126 -15.11 6.57 -10.85
C ALA A 126 -16.48 6.48 -10.14
N GLY A 127 -16.63 7.01 -8.92
CA GLY A 127 -17.87 6.97 -8.14
C GLY A 127 -18.21 5.61 -7.53
N MET A 128 -17.32 4.62 -7.61
CA MET A 128 -17.56 3.25 -7.13
C MET A 128 -17.26 3.07 -5.63
N LYS A 129 -16.47 3.96 -5.03
CA LYS A 129 -16.05 3.88 -3.63
C LYS A 129 -16.18 5.23 -2.91
N SER A 130 -16.31 5.16 -1.58
CA SER A 130 -16.47 6.34 -0.72
C SER A 130 -15.15 7.10 -0.50
N PRO A 131 -15.11 8.43 -0.69
CA PRO A 131 -13.96 9.27 -0.34
C PRO A 131 -13.58 9.19 1.15
N LYS A 132 -14.57 9.04 2.04
CA LYS A 132 -14.33 8.91 3.50
C LYS A 132 -13.52 7.66 3.83
N SER A 133 -13.77 6.57 3.08
CA SER A 133 -13.03 5.33 3.27
C SER A 133 -11.59 5.47 2.78
N LEU A 134 -11.35 6.15 1.65
CA LEU A 134 -9.99 6.47 1.18
C LEU A 134 -9.22 7.28 2.22
N ASN A 135 -9.83 8.33 2.77
CA ASN A 135 -9.19 9.15 3.82
C ASN A 135 -8.74 8.29 5.01
N LYS A 136 -9.58 7.36 5.48
CA LYS A 136 -9.18 6.41 6.53
C LYS A 136 -7.92 5.63 6.15
N TYR A 137 -7.85 5.07 4.95
CA TYR A 137 -6.66 4.34 4.49
C TYR A 137 -5.41 5.24 4.43
N GLN A 138 -5.55 6.48 3.94
CA GLN A 138 -4.46 7.46 3.91
C GLN A 138 -3.98 7.87 5.31
N VAL A 139 -4.89 8.00 6.29
CA VAL A 139 -4.54 8.29 7.68
C VAL A 139 -3.74 7.14 8.29
N VAL A 140 -4.21 5.89 8.13
CA VAL A 140 -3.49 4.72 8.64
C VAL A 140 -2.12 4.57 7.96
N TYR A 141 -2.03 4.81 6.65
CA TYR A 141 -0.74 4.83 5.94
C TYR A 141 0.26 5.82 6.56
N LYS A 142 -0.18 7.04 6.89
CA LYS A 142 0.66 8.04 7.54
C LYS A 142 1.10 7.60 8.94
N HIS A 143 0.18 7.07 9.74
CA HIS A 143 0.50 6.56 11.07
C HIS A 143 1.49 5.40 11.03
N LEU A 144 1.32 4.47 10.08
CA LEU A 144 2.21 3.35 9.88
C LEU A 144 3.62 3.83 9.49
N LYS A 145 3.72 4.80 8.58
CA LYS A 145 5.01 5.40 8.19
C LYS A 145 5.75 6.03 9.37
N GLU A 146 5.03 6.76 10.20
CA GLU A 146 5.58 7.40 11.40
C GLU A 146 6.02 6.37 12.45
N PHE A 147 5.19 5.35 12.69
CA PHE A 147 5.51 4.22 13.55
C PHE A 147 6.81 3.51 13.12
N LEU A 148 6.94 3.19 11.82
CA LEU A 148 8.14 2.57 11.27
C LEU A 148 9.39 3.42 11.52
N TYR A 149 9.29 4.73 11.32
CA TYR A 149 10.40 5.63 11.53
C TYR A 149 10.79 5.76 13.02
N GLN A 150 9.81 5.87 13.91
CA GLN A 150 10.06 6.06 15.35
C GLN A 150 10.55 4.78 16.04
N ARG A 151 9.97 3.62 15.70
CA ARG A 151 10.22 2.36 16.39
C ARG A 151 11.34 1.53 15.77
N TYR A 152 11.42 1.53 14.44
CA TYR A 152 12.34 0.67 13.69
C TYR A 152 13.42 1.47 12.92
N HIS A 153 13.32 2.80 12.89
CA HIS A 153 14.24 3.68 12.15
C HIS A 153 14.36 3.36 10.66
N VAL A 154 13.27 2.85 10.08
CA VAL A 154 13.15 2.55 8.65
C VAL A 154 11.95 3.28 8.05
N ASN A 155 12.02 3.54 6.75
CA ASN A 155 10.89 4.13 6.01
C ASN A 155 9.90 3.07 5.49
N ASP A 156 10.31 1.80 5.48
CA ASP A 156 9.56 0.68 4.96
C ASP A 156 10.04 -0.63 5.61
N ILE A 157 9.24 -1.67 5.55
CA ILE A 157 9.50 -2.98 6.14
C ILE A 157 9.12 -4.09 5.16
N ALA A 158 9.94 -5.14 5.08
CA ALA A 158 9.62 -6.28 4.23
C ALA A 158 8.40 -7.02 4.80
N LEU A 159 7.50 -7.50 3.94
CA LEU A 159 6.30 -8.23 4.39
C LEU A 159 6.66 -9.47 5.24
N LYS A 160 7.76 -10.14 4.91
CA LYS A 160 8.27 -11.31 5.66
C LYS A 160 8.73 -11.00 7.08
N GLU A 161 8.98 -9.73 7.40
CA GLU A 161 9.39 -9.27 8.73
C GLU A 161 8.20 -8.88 9.61
N LEU A 162 6.97 -8.97 9.08
CA LEU A 162 5.76 -8.73 9.86
C LEU A 162 5.53 -9.90 10.82
N THR A 163 5.76 -9.65 12.10
CA THR A 163 5.55 -10.60 13.19
C THR A 163 4.28 -10.25 13.97
N PRO A 164 3.73 -11.17 14.80
CA PRO A 164 2.66 -10.82 15.73
C PRO A 164 3.02 -9.64 16.65
N ALA A 165 4.28 -9.53 17.06
CA ALA A 165 4.78 -8.41 17.87
C ALA A 165 4.69 -7.07 17.12
N PHE A 166 4.89 -7.05 15.80
CA PHE A 166 4.70 -5.85 15.00
C PHE A 166 3.27 -5.32 15.10
N ILE A 167 2.27 -6.21 15.09
CA ILE A 167 0.85 -5.85 15.19
C ILE A 167 0.53 -5.27 16.57
N THR A 168 1.01 -5.90 17.64
CA THR A 168 0.80 -5.41 19.01
C THR A 168 1.52 -4.10 19.27
N ASP A 169 2.73 -3.93 18.74
CA ASP A 169 3.49 -2.67 18.85
C ASP A 169 2.79 -1.53 18.10
N PHE A 170 2.18 -1.83 16.94
CA PHE A 170 1.41 -0.83 16.20
C PHE A 170 0.11 -0.44 16.91
N ASP A 171 -0.63 -1.40 17.50
CA ASP A 171 -1.78 -1.08 18.36
C ASP A 171 -1.34 -0.18 19.54
N MET A 172 -0.24 -0.55 20.21
CA MET A 172 0.30 0.22 21.33
C MET A 172 0.67 1.64 20.90
N PHE A 173 1.31 1.82 19.76
CA PHE A 173 1.60 3.14 19.18
C PHE A 173 0.33 3.97 18.92
N LEU A 174 -0.72 3.35 18.38
CA LEU A 174 -1.99 4.05 18.16
C LEU A 174 -2.61 4.53 19.50
N ARG A 175 -2.45 3.76 20.58
CA ARG A 175 -2.97 4.12 21.90
C ARG A 175 -2.10 5.13 22.63
N ALA A 176 -0.79 4.92 22.66
CA ALA A 176 0.15 5.69 23.47
C ALA A 176 0.53 7.01 22.79
N ASP A 177 0.89 6.97 21.51
CA ASP A 177 1.42 8.13 20.77
C ASP A 177 0.32 8.89 20.01
N LYS A 178 -0.69 8.16 19.51
CA LYS A 178 -1.84 8.78 18.80
C LYS A 178 -3.06 9.00 19.68
N HIS A 179 -3.01 8.57 20.95
CA HIS A 179 -4.11 8.71 21.91
C HIS A 179 -5.47 8.23 21.37
N CYS A 180 -5.45 7.21 20.51
CA CYS A 180 -6.65 6.65 19.92
C CYS A 180 -7.42 5.82 20.96
N CYS A 181 -8.73 6.04 21.05
CA CYS A 181 -9.60 5.20 21.85
C CYS A 181 -9.78 3.82 21.19
N ASN A 182 -10.25 2.83 21.96
CA ASN A 182 -10.35 1.43 21.53
C ASN A 182 -11.07 1.26 20.17
N ASN A 183 -12.20 1.93 19.98
CA ASN A 183 -12.94 1.86 18.72
C ASN A 183 -12.19 2.48 17.54
N THR A 184 -11.38 3.52 17.76
CA THR A 184 -10.54 4.09 16.69
C THR A 184 -9.41 3.13 16.32
N VAL A 185 -8.76 2.51 17.30
CA VAL A 185 -7.73 1.49 17.07
C VAL A 185 -8.30 0.28 16.32
N TRP A 186 -9.50 -0.16 16.70
CA TRP A 186 -10.24 -1.19 15.97
C TRP A 186 -10.46 -0.80 14.50
N ILE A 187 -10.87 0.44 14.22
CA ILE A 187 -11.03 0.93 12.85
C ILE A 187 -9.69 1.02 12.10
N TYR A 188 -8.61 1.42 12.77
CA TYR A 188 -7.29 1.67 12.15
C TYR A 188 -6.47 0.39 11.93
N THR A 189 -6.74 -0.66 12.69
CA THR A 189 -6.14 -1.99 12.44
C THR A 189 -6.73 -2.68 11.21
N CYS A 190 -7.99 -2.37 10.84
CA CYS A 190 -8.64 -2.95 9.66
C CYS A 190 -7.87 -2.68 8.34
N PRO A 191 -7.46 -1.44 8.00
CA PRO A 191 -6.62 -1.19 6.83
C PRO A 191 -5.32 -2.00 6.77
N LEU A 192 -4.61 -2.12 7.89
CA LEU A 192 -3.39 -2.93 7.95
C LEU A 192 -3.69 -4.41 7.72
N ARG A 193 -4.78 -4.93 8.30
CA ARG A 193 -5.26 -6.30 8.07
C ARG A 193 -5.62 -6.53 6.60
N THR A 194 -6.21 -5.54 5.93
CA THR A 194 -6.45 -5.59 4.47
C THR A 194 -5.14 -5.76 3.70
N MET A 195 -4.09 -5.01 4.04
CA MET A 195 -2.78 -5.12 3.36
C MET A 195 -2.14 -6.49 3.60
N VAL A 196 -2.21 -7.01 4.82
CA VAL A 196 -1.75 -8.37 5.15
C VAL A 196 -2.54 -9.42 4.37
N SER A 197 -3.86 -9.28 4.25
CA SER A 197 -4.70 -10.22 3.49
C SER A 197 -4.34 -10.21 2.01
N ILE A 198 -4.08 -9.04 1.42
CA ILE A 198 -3.59 -8.91 0.04
C ILE A 198 -2.24 -9.62 -0.11
N ALA A 199 -1.31 -9.40 0.82
CA ALA A 199 0.00 -10.04 0.80
C ALA A 199 -0.08 -11.57 0.89
N ILE A 200 -0.99 -12.11 1.70
CA ILE A 200 -1.22 -13.56 1.81
C ILE A 200 -1.84 -14.11 0.53
N ASN A 201 -2.87 -13.45 -0.01
CA ASN A 201 -3.55 -13.89 -1.24
C ASN A 201 -2.63 -13.89 -2.45
N ASN A 202 -1.62 -13.02 -2.47
CA ASN A 202 -0.58 -12.99 -3.50
C ASN A 202 0.64 -13.87 -3.16
N GLU A 203 0.57 -14.67 -2.10
CA GLU A 203 1.65 -15.56 -1.63
C GLU A 203 2.97 -14.85 -1.25
N TRP A 204 2.93 -13.54 -1.02
CA TRP A 204 4.08 -12.75 -0.55
C TRP A 204 4.36 -12.98 0.94
N LEU A 205 3.32 -13.39 1.66
CA LEU A 205 3.36 -13.69 3.09
C LEU A 205 2.69 -15.05 3.36
N THR A 206 3.41 -15.96 4.00
CA THR A 206 2.91 -17.33 4.25
C THR A 206 2.20 -17.50 5.59
N ARG A 207 2.49 -16.63 6.56
CA ARG A 207 1.91 -16.68 7.91
C ARG A 207 1.22 -15.37 8.23
N ASP A 208 0.00 -15.45 8.76
CA ASP A 208 -0.74 -14.27 9.18
C ASP A 208 -0.20 -13.72 10.50
N PRO A 209 0.40 -12.51 10.54
CA PRO A 209 0.85 -11.87 11.78
C PRO A 209 -0.32 -11.47 12.69
N PHE A 210 -1.55 -11.41 12.19
CA PHE A 210 -2.73 -11.11 13.00
C PHE A 210 -3.38 -12.32 13.66
N ARG A 211 -2.81 -13.54 13.51
CA ARG A 211 -3.46 -14.80 13.92
C ARG A 211 -4.04 -14.79 15.34
N ASP A 212 -3.29 -14.25 16.29
CA ASP A 212 -3.66 -14.22 17.71
C ASP A 212 -4.07 -12.82 18.18
N TYR A 213 -4.16 -11.85 17.26
CA TYR A 213 -4.52 -10.48 17.58
C TYR A 213 -6.04 -10.28 17.48
N GLU A 214 -6.66 -10.01 18.62
CA GLU A 214 -8.08 -9.72 18.74
C GLU A 214 -8.32 -8.34 19.36
N ILE A 215 -9.12 -7.53 18.67
CA ILE A 215 -9.64 -6.27 19.19
C ILE A 215 -11.14 -6.24 18.89
N LYS A 216 -11.94 -5.96 19.92
CA LYS A 216 -13.40 -5.88 19.80
C LYS A 216 -13.84 -4.42 19.77
N LYS A 217 -14.82 -4.14 18.93
CA LYS A 217 -15.54 -2.87 18.97
C LYS A 217 -16.36 -2.84 20.26
N GLU A 218 -16.15 -1.81 21.06
CA GLU A 218 -16.92 -1.55 22.27
C GLU A 218 -18.20 -0.79 21.91
N GLU A 219 -19.32 -1.21 22.51
CA GLU A 219 -20.57 -0.48 22.38
C GLU A 219 -20.49 0.85 23.12
N THR A 220 -20.59 1.94 22.36
CA THR A 220 -20.70 3.28 22.93
C THR A 220 -22.17 3.60 23.15
N LYS A 221 -22.57 3.86 24.39
CA LYS A 221 -23.89 4.42 24.71
C LYS A 221 -23.97 5.82 24.12
N ARG A 222 -24.81 6.01 23.10
CA ARG A 222 -25.16 7.35 22.61
C ARG A 222 -26.21 7.92 23.54
N GLY A 223 -25.97 9.10 24.10
CA GLY A 223 -27.00 9.85 24.80
C GLY A 223 -28.15 10.17 23.84
N PHE A 224 -29.36 10.19 24.38
CA PHE A 224 -30.56 10.65 23.68
C PHE A 224 -31.25 11.71 24.52
N LEU A 225 -32.00 12.59 23.88
CA LEU A 225 -32.81 13.58 24.59
C LEU A 225 -34.16 12.96 24.93
N SER A 226 -34.57 13.12 26.18
CA SER A 226 -35.93 12.86 26.64
C SER A 226 -36.91 13.86 26.04
N ARG A 227 -38.22 13.55 26.12
CA ARG A 227 -39.28 14.44 25.65
C ARG A 227 -39.21 15.82 26.33
N ASP A 228 -38.91 15.84 27.63
CA ASP A 228 -38.84 17.07 28.41
C ASP A 228 -37.62 17.91 28.00
N GLU A 229 -36.48 17.27 27.72
CA GLU A 229 -35.29 17.95 27.20
C GLU A 229 -35.53 18.52 25.79
N ILE A 230 -36.26 17.82 24.93
CA ILE A 230 -36.68 18.35 23.62
C ILE A 230 -37.62 19.56 23.81
N GLN A 231 -38.55 19.50 24.75
CA GLN A 231 -39.46 20.60 25.05
C GLN A 231 -38.71 21.82 25.59
N LEU A 232 -37.72 21.61 26.45
CA LEU A 232 -36.83 22.67 26.92
C LEU A 232 -36.05 23.31 25.76
N LEU A 233 -35.54 22.48 24.83
CA LEU A 233 -34.83 22.97 23.65
C LEU A 233 -35.75 23.85 22.79
N LEU A 234 -37.01 23.42 22.58
CA LEU A 234 -37.99 24.09 21.74
C LEU A 234 -38.40 25.46 22.27
N ASN A 235 -38.55 25.60 23.59
CA ASN A 235 -38.95 26.87 24.22
C ASN A 235 -37.77 27.74 24.68
N GLY A 236 -36.56 27.18 24.64
CA GLY A 236 -35.35 27.86 25.11
C GLY A 236 -34.99 29.07 24.25
N LYS A 237 -34.78 30.23 24.89
CA LYS A 237 -34.18 31.40 24.24
C LYS A 237 -32.68 31.17 24.05
N LEU A 238 -32.20 31.39 22.83
CA LEU A 238 -30.80 31.23 22.48
C LEU A 238 -30.14 32.60 22.27
N LYS A 239 -28.81 32.63 22.29
CA LYS A 239 -28.07 33.90 22.35
C LYS A 239 -28.07 34.67 21.04
N ASN A 240 -28.25 33.98 19.92
CA ASN A 240 -28.21 34.57 18.58
C ASN A 240 -28.94 33.70 17.55
N ALA A 241 -29.26 34.31 16.41
CA ALA A 241 -29.96 33.66 15.29
C ALA A 241 -29.25 32.40 14.78
N LYS A 242 -27.91 32.33 14.85
CA LYS A 242 -27.14 31.17 14.41
C LYS A 242 -27.39 29.95 15.31
N GLN A 243 -27.50 30.15 16.62
CA GLN A 243 -27.85 29.08 17.56
C GLN A 243 -29.31 28.65 17.38
N GLU A 244 -30.22 29.59 17.15
CA GLU A 244 -31.63 29.30 16.82
C GLU A 244 -31.72 28.43 15.57
N LEU A 245 -30.94 28.75 14.53
CA LEU A 245 -30.83 27.94 13.32
C LEU A 245 -30.43 26.50 13.61
N TYR A 246 -29.40 26.30 14.45
CA TYR A 246 -28.92 24.96 14.81
C TYR A 246 -29.96 24.17 15.60
N ARG A 247 -30.66 24.84 16.53
CA ARG A 247 -31.78 24.25 17.27
C ARG A 247 -32.88 23.82 16.30
N ASP A 248 -33.30 24.71 15.41
CA ASP A 248 -34.43 24.47 14.51
C ASP A 248 -34.11 23.35 13.52
N MET A 249 -32.88 23.32 12.96
CA MET A 249 -32.41 22.21 12.14
C MET A 249 -32.41 20.88 12.91
N PHE A 250 -31.93 20.88 14.16
CA PHE A 250 -31.88 19.68 14.98
C PHE A 250 -33.28 19.17 15.34
N LEU A 251 -34.19 20.06 15.74
CA LEU A 251 -35.59 19.74 16.04
C LEU A 251 -36.31 19.23 14.79
N PHE A 252 -36.13 19.89 13.65
CA PHE A 252 -36.66 19.42 12.36
C PHE A 252 -36.21 17.99 12.06
N CYS A 253 -34.91 17.69 12.19
CA CYS A 253 -34.39 16.32 12.01
C CYS A 253 -35.03 15.34 12.99
N SER A 254 -35.22 15.75 14.24
CA SER A 254 -35.78 14.91 15.30
C SER A 254 -37.26 14.56 15.05
N PHE A 255 -38.04 15.49 14.51
CA PHE A 255 -39.46 15.27 14.21
C PHE A 255 -39.70 14.58 12.87
N THR A 256 -38.82 14.78 11.89
CA THR A 256 -38.97 14.22 10.53
C THR A 256 -38.16 12.95 10.30
N PHE A 257 -37.30 12.57 11.26
CA PHE A 257 -36.36 11.47 11.16
C PHE A 257 -35.39 11.57 9.97
N VAL A 258 -35.20 12.80 9.44
CA VAL A 258 -34.26 13.07 8.36
C VAL A 258 -32.86 13.26 8.95
N ALA A 259 -31.86 12.61 8.33
CA ALA A 259 -30.47 12.85 8.69
C ALA A 259 -30.06 14.29 8.38
N LEU A 260 -29.32 14.94 9.29
CA LEU A 260 -28.86 16.33 9.13
C LEU A 260 -28.13 16.56 7.78
N THR A 261 -27.38 15.56 7.30
CA THR A 261 -26.68 15.62 6.00
C THR A 261 -27.61 15.76 4.79
N ASN A 262 -28.88 15.41 4.94
CA ASN A 262 -29.89 15.43 3.88
C ASN A 262 -30.82 16.66 3.97
N VAL A 263 -30.79 17.41 5.07
CA VAL A 263 -31.67 18.57 5.28
C VAL A 263 -31.47 19.61 4.17
N CYS A 264 -30.23 19.92 3.81
CA CYS A 264 -29.93 20.85 2.70
C CYS A 264 -30.52 20.36 1.36
N LEU A 265 -30.48 19.05 1.08
CA LEU A 265 -31.06 18.48 -0.14
C LEU A 265 -32.58 18.62 -0.17
N ILE A 266 -33.24 18.47 0.98
CA ILE A 266 -34.70 18.64 1.09
C ILE A 266 -35.09 20.11 0.92
N ILE A 267 -34.39 21.02 1.59
CA ILE A 267 -34.64 22.47 1.47
C ILE A 267 -34.52 22.90 0.01
N ASN A 268 -33.46 22.48 -0.68
CA ASN A 268 -33.26 22.79 -2.09
C ASN A 268 -34.40 22.25 -2.97
N LYS A 269 -34.86 21.01 -2.74
CA LYS A 269 -36.00 20.42 -3.47
C LYS A 269 -37.33 21.14 -3.22
N LEU A 270 -37.59 21.56 -1.97
CA LEU A 270 -38.80 22.30 -1.63
C LEU A 270 -38.81 23.69 -2.27
N GLN A 271 -37.66 24.36 -2.31
CA GLN A 271 -37.50 25.65 -2.99
C GLN A 271 -37.68 25.54 -4.50
N THR A 272 -37.18 24.47 -5.14
CA THR A 272 -37.38 24.26 -6.59
C THR A 272 -38.82 23.94 -6.96
N ASN A 273 -39.54 23.18 -6.12
CA ASN A 273 -40.95 22.84 -6.34
C ASN A 273 -41.88 24.05 -6.10
N ASN A 274 -41.55 24.92 -5.15
CA ASN A 274 -42.35 26.14 -4.89
C ASN A 274 -42.13 27.23 -5.95
N ARG A 275 -41.04 27.21 -6.73
CA ARG A 275 -40.89 28.11 -7.89
C ARG A 275 -41.84 27.80 -9.04
N SER A 276 -42.54 26.67 -9.01
CA SER A 276 -43.53 26.27 -10.02
C SER A 276 -44.97 26.68 -9.66
N ILE A 277 -45.22 27.16 -8.44
CA ILE A 277 -46.55 27.52 -7.95
C ILE A 277 -46.49 28.99 -7.53
N GLY A 278 -47.08 29.86 -8.34
CA GLY A 278 -47.13 31.29 -8.09
C GLY A 278 -47.85 31.63 -6.79
N ASN A 279 -47.29 32.63 -6.10
CA ASN A 279 -47.85 33.47 -5.04
C ASN A 279 -48.28 32.81 -3.71
N GLY A 280 -47.73 33.34 -2.60
CA GLY A 280 -48.56 33.58 -1.41
C GLY A 280 -48.14 33.02 -0.06
N LEU A 281 -46.90 32.57 0.15
CA LEU A 281 -46.39 32.30 1.50
C LEU A 281 -45.06 33.01 1.71
N GLU A 282 -45.09 34.03 2.57
CA GLU A 282 -43.95 34.85 2.94
C GLU A 282 -42.75 33.98 3.31
N THR A 283 -41.69 34.16 2.54
CA THR A 283 -40.38 33.53 2.65
C THR A 283 -39.56 34.11 3.81
N THR A 284 -40.17 34.47 4.94
CA THR A 284 -39.46 35.15 6.03
C THR A 284 -38.53 34.23 6.82
N CYS A 285 -38.70 32.90 6.75
CA CYS A 285 -37.78 31.94 7.39
C CYS A 285 -36.76 31.29 6.44
N LEU A 286 -36.89 31.45 5.11
CA LEU A 286 -36.05 30.73 4.14
C LEU A 286 -34.90 31.56 3.54
N HIS A 287 -34.93 32.89 3.66
CA HIS A 287 -33.83 33.74 3.19
C HIS A 287 -32.59 33.70 4.08
N HIS A 288 -32.67 33.15 5.29
CA HIS A 288 -31.52 33.01 6.19
C HIS A 288 -30.66 31.77 5.91
N PHE A 289 -31.04 30.96 4.92
CA PHE A 289 -30.40 29.69 4.56
C PHE A 289 -29.71 29.71 3.18
N ALA A 290 -29.57 30.87 2.54
CA ALA A 290 -28.79 31.06 1.32
C ALA A 290 -27.57 31.94 1.59
#